data_AF-A0A7W3PI98-F1
#
_entry.id   AF-A0A7W3PI98-F1
#
_cell.length_a   1.000
_cell.length_b   1.000
_cell.length_c   1.000
_cell.angle_alpha   90.00
_cell.angle_beta   90.00
_cell.angle_gamma   90.00
#
_symmetry.space_group_name_H-M   'P 1'
#
loop_
_entity.id
_entity.type
_entity.pdbx_description
1 polymer ?
#
loop_
_entity_poly.entity_id
_entity_poly.type
_entity_poly.pdbx_seq_one_letter_code
_entity_poly.pdbx_strand_id
1 'polypeptide(L)'
;MMVPRRPRGRHGLALSLVAGVVVGATLAAGGAAAALWTTSAPVSTTVKTGTVALTATDPASLGRDYTTSVPAITGSWSFTNTGSVDATYSTTGALGSGSSADLASSITVVAWPVPRGSTASSACTASASVGSGSVSGTWSAPPRLTGSLAAAASTAWCIRSSTSTTSPKGQVVPTLSVSLAAGSWSASVQSRSFVQNNTVAPRRTATCSTTDIYYARLTFDPSDRDLSTSYGSFVGSTRVGTATETGHYPEFAFTRDTLPKNPYGDGPITVDIRVVVDGKAGDVAATGVVVAGYDPNGMRNIQCS
;
A
#
# COMPACT_ATOMS: atom_id res chain seq x y z
N MET A 1 66.91 -21.40 -27.83
CA MET A 1 66.52 -22.28 -26.71
C MET A 1 65.13 -21.85 -26.22
N MET A 2 64.23 -22.82 -26.13
CA MET A 2 62.83 -22.86 -25.66
C MET A 2 62.04 -21.58 -25.26
N VAL A 3 60.98 -21.37 -26.08
CA VAL A 3 59.54 -21.14 -25.80
C VAL A 3 59.11 -20.05 -24.81
N PRO A 4 58.29 -19.09 -25.29
CA PRO A 4 57.23 -18.48 -24.49
C PRO A 4 55.87 -19.11 -24.81
N ARG A 5 55.14 -19.52 -23.78
CA ARG A 5 53.69 -19.75 -23.84
C ARG A 5 52.98 -18.42 -24.09
N ARG A 6 51.96 -18.40 -24.96
CA ARG A 6 50.92 -17.38 -24.93
C ARG A 6 49.52 -18.03 -24.80
N PRO A 7 48.64 -17.41 -24.00
CA PRO A 7 47.25 -17.81 -23.88
C PRO A 7 46.30 -16.90 -24.68
N ARG A 8 45.04 -17.33 -24.70
CA ARG A 8 43.78 -16.55 -24.73
C ARG A 8 43.31 -15.87 -26.02
N GLY A 9 42.10 -16.31 -26.40
CA GLY A 9 40.98 -15.46 -26.83
C GLY A 9 41.05 -15.04 -28.29
N ARG A 10 39.94 -14.84 -28.98
CA ARG A 10 38.51 -14.78 -28.68
C ARG A 10 37.84 -14.63 -30.06
N HIS A 11 36.51 -14.69 -30.07
CA HIS A 11 35.63 -14.25 -31.16
C HIS A 11 35.52 -15.29 -32.29
N GLY A 12 34.33 -15.71 -32.70
CA GLY A 12 33.07 -15.01 -32.69
C GLY A 12 32.59 -14.95 -34.14
N LEU A 13 31.33 -15.32 -34.33
CA LEU A 13 30.46 -14.98 -35.46
C LEU A 13 30.98 -15.23 -36.88
N ALA A 14 30.26 -16.09 -37.61
CA ALA A 14 29.59 -15.78 -38.88
C ALA A 14 29.37 -17.11 -39.62
N LEU A 15 28.13 -17.53 -39.82
CA LEU A 15 27.28 -17.11 -40.94
C LEU A 15 27.88 -17.48 -42.30
N SER A 16 27.06 -18.21 -43.07
CA SER A 16 26.92 -18.06 -44.53
C SER A 16 27.63 -19.08 -45.42
N LEU A 17 26.76 -19.91 -46.02
CA LEU A 17 26.61 -20.06 -47.47
C LEU A 17 27.58 -20.97 -48.26
N VAL A 18 26.92 -21.71 -49.15
CA VAL A 18 27.38 -22.30 -50.43
C VAL A 18 27.97 -23.71 -50.36
N ALA A 19 27.27 -24.68 -50.94
CA ALA A 19 27.60 -25.21 -52.27
C ALA A 19 26.78 -26.48 -52.56
N GLY A 20 25.70 -26.33 -53.32
CA GLY A 20 25.12 -27.45 -54.05
C GLY A 20 26.06 -27.83 -55.19
N VAL A 21 26.71 -28.98 -55.07
CA VAL A 21 27.54 -29.56 -56.13
C VAL A 21 26.66 -30.53 -56.91
N VAL A 22 26.26 -30.14 -58.11
CA VAL A 22 25.67 -31.02 -59.12
C VAL A 22 26.79 -31.38 -60.10
N VAL A 23 27.23 -32.63 -60.10
CA VAL A 23 28.15 -33.18 -61.11
C VAL A 23 27.65 -34.57 -61.50
N GLY A 24 27.47 -34.79 -62.81
CA GLY A 24 27.28 -36.11 -63.37
C GLY A 24 26.69 -36.10 -64.78
N ALA A 25 27.50 -35.79 -65.78
CA ALA A 25 27.21 -36.08 -67.19
C ALA A 25 27.94 -37.36 -67.60
N THR A 26 27.22 -38.33 -68.19
CA THR A 26 27.80 -39.34 -69.11
C THR A 26 26.76 -39.72 -70.18
N LEU A 27 27.20 -39.66 -71.44
CA LEU A 27 26.54 -40.24 -72.62
C LEU A 27 27.21 -41.59 -72.93
N ALA A 28 26.45 -42.68 -73.09
CA ALA A 28 26.63 -43.73 -74.11
C ALA A 28 25.63 -44.89 -73.88
N ALA A 29 25.22 -45.51 -74.98
CA ALA A 29 24.11 -46.45 -75.13
C ALA A 29 24.19 -47.74 -74.28
N GLY A 30 23.05 -48.15 -73.73
CA GLY A 30 22.84 -49.44 -73.07
C GLY A 30 21.70 -49.35 -72.06
N GLY A 31 20.59 -50.05 -72.30
CA GLY A 31 19.39 -49.99 -71.48
C GLY A 31 19.65 -50.39 -70.02
N ALA A 32 19.73 -49.40 -69.14
CA ALA A 32 19.58 -49.57 -67.71
C ALA A 32 18.76 -48.38 -67.21
N ALA A 33 17.57 -48.66 -66.69
CA ALA A 33 16.74 -47.67 -66.02
C ALA A 33 17.52 -47.15 -64.79
N ALA A 34 18.17 -46.00 -64.92
CA ALA A 34 18.79 -45.32 -63.80
C ALA A 34 17.68 -44.77 -62.91
N ALA A 35 17.31 -45.52 -61.88
CA ALA A 35 16.49 -45.00 -60.80
C ALA A 35 17.30 -43.92 -60.06
N LEU A 36 16.98 -42.65 -60.32
CA LEU A 36 17.39 -41.56 -59.43
C LEU A 36 16.64 -41.74 -58.12
N TRP A 37 17.30 -42.39 -57.15
CA TRP A 37 16.85 -42.39 -55.78
C TRP A 37 17.04 -40.98 -55.24
N THR A 38 15.97 -40.18 -55.21
CA THR A 38 15.94 -38.95 -54.44
C THR A 38 16.04 -39.32 -52.96
N THR A 39 17.25 -39.27 -52.41
CA THR A 39 17.48 -39.31 -50.97
C THR A 39 16.97 -38.02 -50.35
N SER A 40 15.69 -37.98 -49.98
CA SER A 40 15.15 -36.91 -49.15
C SER A 40 15.59 -37.15 -47.70
N ALA A 41 16.57 -36.37 -47.22
CA ALA A 41 16.86 -36.32 -45.79
C ALA A 41 15.79 -35.45 -45.12
N PRO A 42 15.03 -35.96 -44.12
CA PRO A 42 14.10 -35.13 -43.38
C PRO A 42 14.88 -34.07 -42.60
N VAL A 43 14.72 -32.79 -42.97
CA VAL A 43 15.21 -31.66 -42.17
C VAL A 43 14.17 -31.39 -41.09
N SER A 44 14.44 -31.85 -39.87
CA SER A 44 13.64 -31.47 -38.71
C SER A 44 14.05 -30.07 -38.25
N THR A 45 13.21 -29.06 -38.49
CA THR A 45 13.35 -27.75 -37.88
C THR A 45 12.58 -27.73 -36.56
N THR A 46 13.23 -27.35 -35.47
CA THR A 46 12.55 -27.11 -34.19
C THR A 46 12.29 -25.62 -34.05
N VAL A 47 11.02 -25.22 -34.08
CA VAL A 47 10.62 -23.85 -33.73
C VAL A 47 10.31 -23.83 -32.24
N LYS A 48 11.16 -23.18 -31.44
CA LYS A 48 10.83 -22.89 -30.04
C LYS A 48 9.90 -21.69 -30.00
N THR A 49 8.65 -21.90 -29.67
CA THR A 49 7.70 -20.81 -29.38
C THR A 49 8.03 -20.22 -28.01
N GLY A 50 8.08 -18.89 -27.92
CA GLY A 50 8.18 -18.22 -26.62
C GLY A 50 6.94 -18.47 -25.76
N THR A 51 7.04 -18.20 -24.45
CA THR A 51 5.93 -18.33 -23.51
C THR A 51 5.86 -17.10 -22.61
N VAL A 52 4.65 -16.65 -22.28
CA VAL A 52 4.41 -15.61 -21.27
C VAL A 52 3.71 -16.29 -20.10
N ALA A 53 4.33 -16.29 -18.93
CA ALA A 53 3.78 -16.92 -17.74
C ALA A 53 4.10 -16.07 -16.51
N LEU A 54 3.17 -16.05 -15.56
CA LEU A 54 3.19 -15.13 -14.43
C LEU A 54 2.87 -15.88 -13.14
N THR A 55 3.70 -15.68 -12.13
CA THR A 55 3.39 -16.07 -10.75
C THR A 55 3.47 -14.84 -9.86
N ALA A 56 2.52 -14.72 -8.94
CA ALA A 56 2.48 -13.64 -7.95
C ALA A 56 2.45 -14.23 -6.53
N THR A 57 3.22 -13.63 -5.64
CA THR A 57 3.19 -13.97 -4.21
C THR A 57 1.89 -13.50 -3.55
N ASP A 58 1.59 -14.05 -2.39
CA ASP A 58 0.47 -13.62 -1.57
C ASP A 58 0.87 -12.39 -0.72
N PRO A 59 0.18 -11.24 -0.86
CA PRO A 59 0.42 -10.06 -0.04
C PRO A 59 -0.18 -10.18 1.37
N ALA A 60 -0.32 -11.38 1.95
CA ALA A 60 -0.92 -11.66 3.26
C ALA A 60 -0.39 -10.77 4.41
N SER A 61 0.85 -10.28 4.32
CA SER A 61 1.42 -9.30 5.25
C SER A 61 0.61 -8.00 5.38
N LEU A 62 -0.18 -7.65 4.37
CA LEU A 62 -1.10 -6.51 4.36
C LEU A 62 -2.42 -6.80 5.08
N GLY A 63 -2.80 -8.07 5.26
CA GLY A 63 -4.04 -8.49 5.89
C GLY A 63 -3.98 -8.36 7.42
N ARG A 64 -3.90 -7.12 7.91
CA ARG A 64 -3.87 -6.79 9.35
C ARG A 64 -4.89 -5.70 9.65
N ASP A 65 -5.26 -5.61 10.91
CA ASP A 65 -6.18 -4.59 11.40
C ASP A 65 -5.45 -3.29 11.76
N TYR A 66 -6.08 -2.17 11.44
CA TYR A 66 -5.68 -0.87 11.91
C TYR A 66 -6.16 -0.67 13.34
N THR A 67 -5.21 -0.32 14.20
CA THR A 67 -5.44 -0.03 15.62
C THR A 67 -4.77 1.30 15.96
N THR A 68 -5.03 1.86 17.15
CA THR A 68 -4.41 3.13 17.57
C THR A 68 -2.87 3.05 17.55
N SER A 69 -2.29 1.89 17.86
CA SER A 69 -0.84 1.67 17.83
C SER A 69 -0.30 1.23 16.46
N VAL A 70 -1.17 0.80 15.55
CA VAL A 70 -0.82 0.35 14.18
C VAL A 70 -1.73 1.07 13.17
N PRO A 71 -1.54 2.38 12.94
CA PRO A 71 -2.34 3.14 11.98
C PRO A 71 -1.90 2.92 10.53
N ALA A 72 -0.77 2.25 10.32
CA ALA A 72 -0.20 1.97 9.01
C ALA A 72 0.35 0.55 8.94
N ILE A 73 0.08 -0.13 7.83
CA ILE A 73 0.52 -1.50 7.55
C ILE A 73 1.40 -1.43 6.31
N THR A 74 2.62 -1.97 6.41
CA THR A 74 3.52 -2.11 5.25
C THR A 74 3.76 -3.58 4.98
N GLY A 75 3.59 -3.97 3.72
CA GLY A 75 3.80 -5.32 3.24
C GLY A 75 4.46 -5.31 1.88
N SER A 76 4.77 -6.51 1.37
CA SER A 76 5.39 -6.65 0.05
C SER A 76 4.52 -7.49 -0.87
N TRP A 77 4.59 -7.17 -2.17
CA TRP A 77 3.97 -7.98 -3.21
C TRP A 77 4.95 -8.14 -4.36
N SER A 78 5.18 -9.37 -4.80
CA SER A 78 6.16 -9.68 -5.82
C SER A 78 5.59 -10.53 -6.95
N PHE A 79 6.18 -10.34 -8.12
CA PHE A 79 5.78 -10.99 -9.36
C PHE A 79 7.01 -11.55 -10.05
N THR A 80 6.84 -12.71 -10.67
CA THR A 80 7.87 -13.36 -11.46
C THR A 80 7.33 -13.67 -12.84
N ASN A 81 8.08 -13.27 -13.87
CA ASN A 81 7.86 -13.73 -15.22
C ASN A 81 8.48 -15.13 -15.35
N THR A 82 7.67 -16.17 -15.26
CA THR A 82 8.12 -17.56 -15.42
C THR A 82 8.14 -18.00 -16.89
N GLY A 83 7.84 -17.09 -17.82
CA GLY A 83 7.92 -17.30 -19.26
C GLY A 83 9.33 -17.16 -19.82
N SER A 84 9.43 -17.34 -21.13
CA SER A 84 10.69 -17.30 -21.89
C SER A 84 10.89 -16.02 -22.72
N VAL A 85 9.94 -15.07 -22.65
CA VAL A 85 10.03 -13.77 -23.33
C VAL A 85 9.89 -12.62 -22.36
N ASP A 86 10.53 -11.50 -22.68
CA ASP A 86 10.36 -10.25 -21.94
C ASP A 86 8.94 -9.74 -22.11
N ALA A 87 8.36 -9.22 -21.03
CA ALA A 87 6.97 -8.80 -20.99
C ALA A 87 6.75 -7.57 -20.11
N THR A 88 5.63 -6.90 -20.29
CA THR A 88 5.21 -5.76 -19.47
C THR A 88 4.14 -6.23 -18.49
N TYR A 89 4.30 -5.87 -17.21
CA TYR A 89 3.29 -6.12 -16.19
C TYR A 89 2.43 -4.88 -15.96
N SER A 90 1.17 -5.12 -15.62
CA SER A 90 0.23 -4.09 -15.15
C SER A 90 -0.60 -4.65 -14.02
N THR A 91 -0.83 -3.83 -13.00
CA THR A 91 -1.71 -4.16 -11.90
C THR A 91 -3.03 -3.39 -11.98
N THR A 92 -4.04 -3.95 -11.34
CA THR A 92 -5.33 -3.33 -11.07
C THR A 92 -5.76 -3.70 -9.65
N GLY A 93 -6.64 -2.89 -9.06
CA GLY A 93 -7.19 -3.17 -7.75
C GLY A 93 -8.71 -3.01 -7.77
N ALA A 94 -9.39 -3.84 -7.00
CA ALA A 94 -10.84 -3.80 -6.79
C ALA A 94 -11.16 -4.08 -5.32
N LEU A 95 -12.39 -3.77 -4.91
CA LEU A 95 -12.89 -4.10 -3.57
C LEU A 95 -13.80 -5.33 -3.65
N GLY A 96 -13.59 -6.27 -2.74
CA GLY A 96 -14.45 -7.43 -2.54
C GLY A 96 -15.76 -7.05 -1.84
N SER A 97 -16.73 -7.96 -1.89
CA SER A 97 -18.01 -7.84 -1.18
C SER A 97 -17.81 -7.60 0.32
N GLY A 98 -18.65 -6.76 0.93
CA GLY A 98 -18.56 -6.42 2.35
C GLY A 98 -17.59 -5.28 2.67
N SER A 99 -16.88 -4.74 1.67
CA SER A 99 -16.05 -3.56 1.85
C SER A 99 -16.89 -2.29 2.09
N SER A 100 -16.49 -1.49 3.06
CA SER A 100 -16.99 -0.13 3.26
C SER A 100 -16.34 0.83 2.25
N ALA A 101 -17.16 1.48 1.43
CA ALA A 101 -16.69 2.46 0.44
C ALA A 101 -16.06 3.70 1.10
N ASP A 102 -16.65 4.18 2.19
CA ASP A 102 -16.15 5.34 2.94
C ASP A 102 -14.79 5.03 3.57
N LEU A 103 -14.64 3.84 4.16
CA LEU A 103 -13.34 3.42 4.68
C LEU A 103 -12.31 3.29 3.56
N ALA A 104 -12.66 2.62 2.46
CA ALA A 104 -11.75 2.39 1.33
C ALA A 104 -11.25 3.69 0.69
N SER A 105 -12.09 4.72 0.63
CA SER A 105 -11.69 6.05 0.12
C SER A 105 -10.83 6.83 1.10
N SER A 106 -10.96 6.59 2.42
CA SER A 106 -10.14 7.25 3.44
C SER A 106 -8.75 6.63 3.63
N ILE A 107 -8.57 5.34 3.27
CA ILE A 107 -7.30 4.64 3.45
C ILE A 107 -6.34 5.04 2.33
N THR A 108 -5.23 5.69 2.69
CA THR A 108 -4.17 6.04 1.75
C THR A 108 -3.34 4.82 1.45
N VAL A 109 -3.09 4.55 0.16
CA VAL A 109 -2.19 3.49 -0.29
C VAL A 109 -1.02 4.10 -1.05
N VAL A 110 0.19 3.79 -0.62
CA VAL A 110 1.43 4.20 -1.30
C VAL A 110 2.23 2.95 -1.61
N ALA A 111 2.66 2.79 -2.85
CA ALA A 111 3.50 1.68 -3.27
C ALA A 111 4.80 2.20 -3.87
N TRP A 112 5.93 1.57 -3.56
CA TRP A 112 7.23 1.90 -4.12
C TRP A 112 8.03 0.63 -4.45
N PRO A 113 8.89 0.66 -5.49
CA PRO A 113 9.66 -0.51 -5.88
C PRO A 113 10.68 -0.85 -4.80
N VAL A 114 10.90 -2.16 -4.59
CA VAL A 114 11.99 -2.63 -3.73
C VAL A 114 13.33 -2.27 -4.39
N PRO A 115 14.25 -1.59 -3.69
CA PRO A 115 15.55 -1.22 -4.25
C PRO A 115 16.32 -2.44 -4.75
N ARG A 116 17.03 -2.26 -5.87
CA ARG A 116 17.88 -3.33 -6.43
C ARG A 116 18.92 -3.78 -5.42
N GLY A 117 19.06 -5.09 -5.24
CA GLY A 117 20.00 -5.67 -4.27
C GLY A 117 19.43 -5.85 -2.86
N SER A 118 18.22 -5.36 -2.59
CA SER A 118 17.51 -5.59 -1.33
C SER A 118 16.52 -6.74 -1.46
N THR A 119 16.24 -7.41 -0.33
CA THR A 119 15.12 -8.35 -0.23
C THR A 119 13.84 -7.62 0.13
N ALA A 120 12.69 -8.13 -0.31
CA ALA A 120 11.39 -7.55 0.02
C ALA A 120 11.15 -7.49 1.54
N SER A 121 11.56 -8.53 2.28
CA SER A 121 11.44 -8.59 3.74
C SER A 121 12.28 -7.53 4.47
N SER A 122 13.46 -7.18 3.94
CA SER A 122 14.30 -6.14 4.55
C SER A 122 13.89 -4.72 4.12
N ALA A 123 13.29 -4.57 2.94
CA ALA A 123 12.94 -3.26 2.38
C ALA A 123 11.52 -2.80 2.79
N CYS A 124 10.58 -3.73 2.97
CA CYS A 124 9.17 -3.42 3.22
C CYS A 124 8.82 -3.56 4.71
N THR A 125 9.45 -2.75 5.56
CA THR A 125 9.20 -2.74 7.01
C THR A 125 8.26 -1.60 7.41
N ALA A 126 7.71 -1.66 8.62
CA ALA A 126 6.84 -0.61 9.17
C ALA A 126 7.54 0.77 9.21
N SER A 127 8.85 0.79 9.47
CA SER A 127 9.66 2.01 9.56
C SER A 127 10.35 2.41 8.24
N ALA A 128 10.15 1.64 7.16
CA ALA A 128 10.78 1.96 5.88
C ALA A 128 10.35 3.35 5.39
N SER A 129 11.29 4.14 4.87
CA SER A 129 10.91 5.34 4.13
C SER A 129 10.27 4.96 2.80
N VAL A 130 9.33 5.79 2.33
CA VAL A 130 8.79 5.64 0.97
C VAL A 130 9.92 5.88 -0.02
N GLY A 131 10.20 4.90 -0.87
CA GLY A 131 11.28 4.95 -1.85
C GLY A 131 10.94 5.81 -3.07
N SER A 132 11.96 6.10 -3.89
CA SER A 132 11.77 6.75 -5.19
C SER A 132 10.94 5.89 -6.15
N GLY A 133 10.26 6.53 -7.11
CA GLY A 133 9.34 5.84 -8.01
C GLY A 133 8.04 5.40 -7.33
N SER A 134 7.70 5.99 -6.19
CA SER A 134 6.45 5.73 -5.48
C SER A 134 5.25 6.22 -6.27
N VAL A 135 4.16 5.48 -6.16
CA VAL A 135 2.84 5.84 -6.65
C VAL A 135 1.84 5.77 -5.50
N SER A 136 0.82 6.62 -5.53
CA SER A 136 -0.18 6.72 -4.46
C SER A 136 -1.60 6.66 -5.00
N GLY A 137 -2.51 6.30 -4.11
CA GLY A 137 -3.95 6.22 -4.35
C GLY A 137 -4.66 5.89 -3.04
N THR A 138 -5.84 5.30 -3.15
CA THR A 138 -6.63 4.82 -2.01
C THR A 138 -7.07 3.39 -2.26
N TRP A 139 -7.71 2.72 -1.31
CA TRP A 139 -8.29 1.42 -1.63
C TRP A 139 -9.49 1.50 -2.58
N SER A 140 -10.19 2.63 -2.64
CA SER A 140 -11.24 2.87 -3.65
C SER A 140 -10.67 3.10 -5.06
N ALA A 141 -9.43 3.59 -5.16
CA ALA A 141 -8.71 3.76 -6.42
C ALA A 141 -7.21 3.42 -6.22
N PRO A 142 -6.85 2.12 -6.21
CA PRO A 142 -5.49 1.70 -5.88
C PRO A 142 -4.47 2.19 -6.90
N PRO A 143 -3.23 2.52 -6.47
CA PRO A 143 -2.19 2.95 -7.39
C PRO A 143 -1.88 1.85 -8.40
N ARG A 144 -1.79 2.23 -9.67
CA ARG A 144 -1.46 1.31 -10.76
C ARG A 144 0.06 1.14 -10.86
N LEU A 145 0.53 -0.08 -10.61
CA LEU A 145 1.93 -0.49 -10.78
C LEU A 145 2.12 -1.05 -12.19
N THR A 146 3.12 -0.54 -12.91
CA THR A 146 3.47 -1.00 -14.27
C THR A 146 4.97 -1.03 -14.46
N GLY A 147 5.45 -1.89 -15.35
CA GLY A 147 6.85 -1.90 -15.77
C GLY A 147 7.18 -3.08 -16.66
N SER A 148 8.45 -3.20 -17.03
CA SER A 148 8.96 -4.33 -17.82
C SER A 148 9.61 -5.37 -16.92
N LEU A 149 9.43 -6.64 -17.26
CA LEU A 149 9.98 -7.78 -16.55
C LEU A 149 10.57 -8.77 -17.56
N ALA A 150 11.90 -8.88 -17.53
CA ALA A 150 12.61 -9.81 -18.41
C ALA A 150 12.20 -11.26 -18.14
N ALA A 151 12.47 -12.15 -19.09
CA ALA A 151 12.27 -13.59 -18.91
C ALA A 151 12.99 -14.09 -17.65
N ALA A 152 12.30 -14.94 -16.86
CA ALA A 152 12.76 -15.46 -15.56
C ALA A 152 13.08 -14.39 -14.48
N ALA A 153 12.79 -13.11 -14.72
CA ALA A 153 13.05 -12.06 -13.74
C ALA A 153 11.89 -11.90 -12.75
N SER A 154 12.22 -11.38 -11.57
CA SER A 154 11.24 -11.02 -10.54
C SER A 154 11.34 -9.55 -10.18
N THR A 155 10.20 -8.95 -9.82
CA THR A 155 10.12 -7.61 -9.24
C THR A 155 9.30 -7.66 -7.97
N ALA A 156 9.56 -6.74 -7.05
CA ALA A 156 8.85 -6.63 -5.79
C ALA A 156 8.54 -5.17 -5.49
N TRP A 157 7.38 -4.95 -4.90
CA TRP A 157 6.89 -3.65 -4.46
C TRP A 157 6.60 -3.70 -2.97
N CYS A 158 6.97 -2.64 -2.27
CA CYS A 158 6.45 -2.37 -0.95
C CYS A 158 5.13 -1.61 -1.11
N ILE A 159 4.12 -2.02 -0.36
CA ILE A 159 2.81 -1.37 -0.30
C ILE A 159 2.60 -0.96 1.15
N ARG A 160 2.40 0.33 1.38
CA ARG A 160 1.97 0.89 2.65
C ARG A 160 0.53 1.33 2.52
N SER A 161 -0.28 0.89 3.46
CA SER A 161 -1.66 1.32 3.57
C SER A 161 -1.87 1.94 4.94
N SER A 162 -2.49 3.11 5.02
CA SER A 162 -2.58 3.91 6.24
C SER A 162 -3.97 4.52 6.43
N THR A 163 -4.48 4.47 7.65
CA THR A 163 -5.69 5.18 8.09
C THR A 163 -5.33 6.56 8.65
N SER A 164 -6.28 7.48 8.61
CA SER A 164 -6.19 8.75 9.35
C SER A 164 -7.03 8.67 10.65
N THR A 165 -6.93 9.70 11.49
CA THR A 165 -7.81 9.85 12.65
C THR A 165 -9.27 10.10 12.28
N THR A 166 -9.58 10.38 11.02
CA THR A 166 -10.94 10.59 10.52
C THR A 166 -11.49 9.41 9.75
N SER A 167 -10.69 8.36 9.52
CA SER A 167 -11.13 7.13 8.85
C SER A 167 -12.26 6.46 9.65
N PRO A 168 -13.38 6.08 9.01
CA PRO A 168 -14.49 5.44 9.70
C PRO A 168 -14.14 4.01 10.12
N LYS A 169 -14.84 3.48 11.12
CA LYS A 169 -14.78 2.05 11.43
C LYS A 169 -15.34 1.22 10.29
N GLY A 170 -14.80 0.03 10.09
CA GLY A 170 -15.34 -0.92 9.12
C GLY A 170 -14.30 -1.86 8.59
N GLN A 171 -14.67 -2.52 7.49
CA GLN A 171 -13.83 -3.50 6.82
C GLN A 171 -13.61 -3.09 5.37
N VAL A 172 -12.43 -3.40 4.84
CA VAL A 172 -12.16 -3.40 3.40
C VAL A 172 -11.54 -4.73 3.01
N VAL A 173 -11.89 -5.22 1.82
CA VAL A 173 -11.35 -6.45 1.25
C VAL A 173 -10.68 -6.12 -0.09
N PRO A 174 -9.47 -5.55 -0.09
CA PRO A 174 -8.77 -5.25 -1.34
C PRO A 174 -8.44 -6.54 -2.11
N THR A 175 -8.70 -6.52 -3.42
CA THR A 175 -8.27 -7.54 -4.37
C THR A 175 -7.31 -6.92 -5.37
N LEU A 176 -6.04 -7.30 -5.27
CA LEU A 176 -5.00 -6.86 -6.19
C LEU A 176 -4.81 -7.90 -7.29
N SER A 177 -4.83 -7.45 -8.53
CA SER A 177 -4.64 -8.29 -9.71
C SER A 177 -3.44 -7.83 -10.51
N VAL A 178 -2.66 -8.77 -11.02
CA VAL A 178 -1.53 -8.50 -11.91
C VAL A 178 -1.69 -9.29 -13.21
N SER A 179 -1.38 -8.61 -14.31
CA SER A 179 -1.36 -9.15 -15.65
C SER A 179 0.05 -8.97 -16.23
N LEU A 180 0.43 -9.86 -17.15
CA LEU A 180 1.70 -9.82 -17.85
C LEU A 180 1.43 -10.05 -19.34
N ALA A 181 1.95 -9.19 -20.21
CA ALA A 181 1.72 -9.24 -21.64
C ALA A 181 2.97 -8.93 -22.46
N ALA A 182 3.12 -9.61 -23.60
CA ALA A 182 4.16 -9.37 -24.60
C ALA A 182 3.51 -9.37 -25.99
N GLY A 183 3.34 -8.17 -26.58
CA GLY A 183 2.58 -8.02 -27.83
C GLY A 183 1.13 -8.48 -27.67
N SER A 184 0.70 -9.44 -28.49
CA SER A 184 -0.62 -10.06 -28.42
C SER A 184 -0.72 -11.23 -27.43
N TRP A 185 0.39 -11.64 -26.80
CA TRP A 185 0.41 -12.73 -25.83
C TRP A 185 0.20 -12.19 -24.42
N SER A 186 -0.60 -12.89 -23.62
CA SER A 186 -0.82 -12.56 -22.22
C SER A 186 -0.83 -13.80 -21.35
N ALA A 187 -0.32 -13.67 -20.12
CA ALA A 187 -0.46 -14.68 -19.09
C ALA A 187 -1.82 -14.56 -18.40
N SER A 188 -2.28 -15.66 -17.78
CA SER A 188 -3.43 -15.64 -16.89
C SER A 188 -3.22 -14.64 -15.75
N VAL A 189 -4.21 -13.79 -15.52
CA VAL A 189 -4.21 -12.80 -14.44
C VAL A 189 -4.08 -13.51 -13.10
N GLN A 190 -3.21 -13.00 -12.24
CA GLN A 190 -3.07 -13.47 -10.86
C GLN A 190 -3.73 -12.46 -9.92
N SER A 191 -4.78 -12.88 -9.23
CA SER A 191 -5.51 -12.06 -8.25
C SER A 191 -5.26 -12.57 -6.83
N ARG A 192 -5.08 -11.64 -5.89
CA ARG A 192 -4.93 -11.92 -4.46
C ARG A 192 -5.78 -10.96 -3.65
N SER A 193 -6.50 -11.48 -2.68
CA SER A 193 -7.36 -10.71 -1.79
C SER A 193 -6.93 -10.88 -0.35
N PHE A 194 -7.08 -9.83 0.43
CA PHE A 194 -6.85 -9.86 1.88
C PHE A 194 -7.85 -8.93 2.56
N VAL A 195 -7.98 -9.07 3.88
CA VAL A 195 -8.94 -8.29 4.68
C VAL A 195 -8.17 -7.32 5.57
N GLN A 196 -8.68 -6.10 5.68
CA GLN A 196 -8.23 -5.13 6.67
C GLN A 196 -9.43 -4.55 7.40
N ASN A 197 -9.40 -4.56 8.72
CA ASN A 197 -10.42 -3.90 9.53
C ASN A 197 -9.84 -2.63 10.16
N ASN A 198 -10.60 -1.54 10.13
CA ASN A 198 -10.32 -0.40 10.97
C ASN A 198 -11.14 -0.52 12.25
N THR A 199 -10.47 -0.82 13.36
CA THR A 199 -11.11 -0.95 14.68
C THR A 199 -11.10 0.37 15.45
N VAL A 200 -10.44 1.40 14.93
CA VAL A 200 -10.33 2.72 15.57
C VAL A 200 -11.53 3.56 15.18
N ALA A 201 -12.23 4.07 16.18
CA ALA A 201 -13.34 4.99 15.95
C ALA A 201 -12.79 6.37 15.55
N PRO A 202 -13.38 7.04 14.54
CA PRO A 202 -12.90 8.34 14.10
C PRO A 202 -12.94 9.35 15.26
N ARG A 203 -11.98 10.27 15.24
CA ARG A 203 -11.95 11.43 16.13
C ARG A 203 -12.93 12.46 15.61
N ARG A 204 -13.82 12.91 16.48
CA ARG A 204 -14.80 13.96 16.18
C ARG A 204 -14.26 15.34 16.52
N THR A 205 -14.91 16.36 15.98
CA THR A 205 -14.71 17.74 16.40
C THR A 205 -15.76 18.07 17.45
N ALA A 206 -15.33 18.60 18.60
CA ALA A 206 -16.24 19.13 19.60
C ALA A 206 -16.57 20.60 19.30
N THR A 207 -17.84 20.95 19.36
CA THR A 207 -18.32 22.31 19.21
C THR A 207 -18.25 23.03 20.55
N CYS A 208 -17.66 24.23 20.55
CA CYS A 208 -17.61 25.08 21.73
C CYS A 208 -18.81 26.04 21.74
N SER A 209 -19.49 26.13 22.88
CA SER A 209 -20.50 27.16 23.15
C SER A 209 -20.28 27.81 24.52
N THR A 210 -20.43 29.12 24.61
CA THR A 210 -20.43 29.86 25.88
C THR A 210 -21.86 30.17 26.32
N THR A 211 -22.13 30.03 27.61
CA THR A 211 -23.39 30.52 28.21
C THR A 211 -23.21 31.94 28.76
N ASP A 212 -22.04 32.23 29.31
CA ASP A 212 -21.63 33.52 29.82
C ASP A 212 -20.09 33.68 29.67
N ILE A 213 -19.48 34.65 30.38
CA ILE A 213 -18.04 34.89 30.35
C ILE A 213 -17.22 33.96 31.27
N TYR A 214 -17.88 33.11 32.05
CA TYR A 214 -17.27 32.24 33.07
C TYR A 214 -17.28 30.76 32.68
N TYR A 215 -18.21 30.36 31.81
CA TYR A 215 -18.41 28.98 31.37
C TYR A 215 -18.33 28.81 29.86
N ALA A 216 -17.47 27.90 29.42
CA ALA A 216 -17.51 27.33 28.07
C ALA A 216 -17.88 25.85 28.15
N ARG A 217 -18.65 25.37 27.18
CA ARG A 217 -19.08 23.98 27.03
C ARG A 217 -18.52 23.43 25.73
N LEU A 218 -17.93 22.24 25.78
CA LEU A 218 -17.60 21.46 24.59
C LEU A 218 -18.61 20.33 24.46
N THR A 219 -19.37 20.35 23.37
CA THR A 219 -20.31 19.28 23.01
C THR A 219 -19.75 18.51 21.82
N PHE A 220 -19.90 17.19 21.80
CA PHE A 220 -19.49 16.36 20.66
C PHE A 220 -20.56 15.33 20.32
N ASP A 221 -20.47 14.75 19.11
CA ASP A 221 -21.34 13.66 18.68
C ASP A 221 -20.69 12.30 19.00
N PRO A 222 -21.23 11.50 19.93
CA PRO A 222 -20.70 10.17 20.27
C PRO A 222 -21.26 9.03 19.40
N SER A 223 -21.99 9.32 18.31
CA SER A 223 -22.76 8.36 17.50
C SER A 223 -22.02 7.11 17.01
N ASP A 224 -20.69 7.15 16.92
CA ASP A 224 -19.84 6.04 16.47
C ASP A 224 -19.35 5.12 17.61
N ARG A 225 -19.85 5.33 18.82
CA ARG A 225 -19.49 4.59 20.05
C ARG A 225 -20.73 4.18 20.83
N ASP A 226 -20.57 3.20 21.71
CA ASP A 226 -21.63 2.80 22.63
C ASP A 226 -22.01 3.96 23.56
N LEU A 227 -23.30 4.18 23.81
CA LEU A 227 -23.79 5.20 24.72
C LEU A 227 -23.28 5.01 26.16
N SER A 228 -22.97 3.77 26.56
CA SER A 228 -22.36 3.47 27.87
C SER A 228 -20.88 3.83 27.96
N THR A 229 -20.26 4.24 26.84
CA THR A 229 -18.84 4.65 26.82
C THR A 229 -18.66 5.87 27.73
N SER A 230 -17.74 5.77 28.67
CA SER A 230 -17.39 6.88 29.57
C SER A 230 -16.30 7.75 28.95
N TYR A 231 -16.37 9.05 29.18
CA TYR A 231 -15.47 10.06 28.64
C TYR A 231 -14.94 10.98 29.73
N GLY A 232 -13.76 11.54 29.51
CA GLY A 232 -13.18 12.59 30.32
C GLY A 232 -12.45 13.60 29.43
N SER A 233 -12.32 14.83 29.89
CA SER A 233 -11.61 15.89 29.18
C SER A 233 -10.15 16.00 29.66
N PHE A 234 -9.25 16.22 28.72
CA PHE A 234 -7.80 16.25 28.95
C PHE A 234 -7.17 17.40 28.15
N VAL A 235 -6.20 18.08 28.74
CA VAL A 235 -5.31 19.00 28.03
C VAL A 235 -3.92 18.38 28.07
N GLY A 236 -3.42 17.98 26.91
CA GLY A 236 -2.26 17.10 26.81
C GLY A 236 -2.49 15.77 27.55
N SER A 237 -1.70 15.51 28.59
CA SER A 237 -1.83 14.33 29.46
C SER A 237 -2.60 14.61 30.76
N THR A 238 -2.94 15.87 31.03
CA THR A 238 -3.56 16.28 32.29
C THR A 238 -5.07 16.23 32.17
N ARG A 239 -5.75 15.51 33.06
CA ARG A 239 -7.21 15.53 33.12
C ARG A 239 -7.67 16.90 33.60
N VAL A 240 -8.62 17.48 32.88
CA VAL A 240 -9.19 18.79 33.21
C VAL A 240 -10.61 18.60 33.74
N GLY A 241 -10.85 19.02 34.98
CA GLY A 241 -12.10 18.73 35.68
C GLY A 241 -12.21 17.30 36.21
N THR A 242 -13.27 17.05 36.99
CA THR A 242 -13.57 15.76 37.63
C THR A 242 -14.74 15.03 36.98
N ALA A 243 -15.48 15.70 36.10
CA ALA A 243 -16.63 15.15 35.41
C ALA A 243 -16.23 13.95 34.54
N THR A 244 -17.04 12.90 34.61
CA THR A 244 -16.98 11.75 33.71
C THR A 244 -18.35 11.65 33.09
N GLU A 245 -18.41 11.90 31.79
CA GLU A 245 -19.68 11.92 31.07
C GLU A 245 -19.82 10.67 30.21
N THR A 246 -21.04 10.34 29.82
CA THR A 246 -21.31 9.19 28.93
C THR A 246 -21.86 9.68 27.60
N GLY A 247 -22.04 8.76 26.64
CA GLY A 247 -22.67 9.10 25.35
C GLY A 247 -24.10 9.65 25.49
N HIS A 248 -24.75 9.46 26.64
CA HIS A 248 -26.05 10.08 26.95
C HIS A 248 -25.98 11.60 27.18
N TYR A 249 -24.82 12.11 27.63
CA TYR A 249 -24.60 13.52 27.94
C TYR A 249 -23.22 13.95 27.44
N PRO A 250 -22.98 14.05 26.12
CA PRO A 250 -21.65 14.26 25.54
C PRO A 250 -21.21 15.73 25.59
N GLU A 251 -21.29 16.35 26.77
CA GLU A 251 -20.96 17.76 27.00
C GLU A 251 -20.05 17.92 28.22
N PHE A 252 -18.97 18.68 28.07
CA PHE A 252 -18.07 19.04 29.17
C PHE A 252 -18.06 20.54 29.40
N ALA A 253 -18.35 20.96 30.63
CA ALA A 253 -18.25 22.35 31.04
C ALA A 253 -16.85 22.68 31.61
N PHE A 254 -16.34 23.85 31.24
CA PHE A 254 -15.05 24.37 31.65
C PHE A 254 -15.21 25.76 32.27
N THR A 255 -14.51 25.96 33.38
CA THR A 255 -14.33 27.26 34.05
C THR A 255 -12.85 27.64 34.10
N ARG A 256 -12.57 28.91 34.40
CA ARG A 256 -11.20 29.45 34.52
C ARG A 256 -10.26 28.63 35.41
N ASP A 257 -10.81 27.91 36.38
CA ASP A 257 -10.06 27.11 37.36
C ASP A 257 -9.82 25.68 36.88
N THR A 258 -10.66 25.17 35.97
CA THR A 258 -10.54 23.80 35.44
C THR A 258 -9.51 23.66 34.32
N LEU A 259 -9.22 24.74 33.58
CA LEU A 259 -8.22 24.72 32.50
C LEU A 259 -6.83 25.11 33.03
N PRO A 260 -5.81 24.23 32.87
CA PRO A 260 -4.47 24.47 33.38
C PRO A 260 -3.81 25.65 32.66
N LYS A 261 -3.30 26.61 33.44
CA LYS A 261 -2.51 27.75 32.92
C LYS A 261 -1.06 27.35 32.61
N ASN A 262 -0.50 26.35 33.29
CA ASN A 262 0.86 25.88 33.06
C ASN A 262 0.80 24.42 32.59
N PRO A 263 1.51 24.00 31.53
CA PRO A 263 2.38 24.77 30.61
C PRO A 263 1.69 25.50 29.46
N TYR A 264 0.35 25.48 29.40
CA TYR A 264 -0.38 25.85 28.18
C TYR A 264 -0.58 27.37 27.97
N GLY A 265 -0.38 28.18 29.01
CA GLY A 265 -0.58 29.63 28.97
C GLY A 265 -2.05 30.05 28.91
N ASP A 266 -2.24 31.28 28.43
CA ASP A 266 -3.53 31.84 28.04
C ASP A 266 -3.58 31.95 26.50
N GLY A 267 -4.77 31.90 25.91
CA GLY A 267 -5.01 31.78 24.47
C GLY A 267 -5.81 30.54 24.10
N PRO A 268 -5.77 30.09 22.83
CA PRO A 268 -6.44 28.88 22.38
C PRO A 268 -5.84 27.63 23.04
N ILE A 269 -6.63 26.93 23.84
CA ILE A 269 -6.29 25.68 24.51
C ILE A 269 -7.05 24.55 23.83
N THR A 270 -6.29 23.57 23.31
CA THR A 270 -6.88 22.36 22.73
C THR A 270 -7.23 21.38 23.84
N VAL A 271 -8.49 20.94 23.86
CA VAL A 271 -9.01 19.97 24.82
C VAL A 271 -9.37 18.68 24.07
N ASP A 272 -8.78 17.58 24.51
CA ASP A 272 -9.10 16.23 24.07
C ASP A 272 -10.16 15.61 24.99
N ILE A 273 -11.29 15.23 24.41
CA ILE A 273 -12.27 14.37 25.06
C ILE A 273 -11.87 12.93 24.75
N ARG A 274 -11.47 12.19 25.78
CA ARG A 274 -10.94 10.82 25.67
C ARG A 274 -11.89 9.82 26.31
N VAL A 275 -11.93 8.62 25.74
CA VAL A 275 -12.59 7.47 26.38
C VAL A 275 -11.88 7.18 27.70
N VAL A 276 -12.64 6.89 28.75
CA VAL A 276 -12.12 6.54 30.06
C VAL A 276 -12.58 5.13 30.41
N VAL A 277 -11.63 4.23 30.65
CA VAL A 277 -11.88 2.85 31.10
C VAL A 277 -11.15 2.66 32.42
N ASP A 278 -11.86 2.26 33.47
CA ASP A 278 -11.33 2.09 34.82
C ASP A 278 -10.53 3.31 35.33
N GLY A 279 -11.03 4.52 35.01
CA GLY A 279 -10.40 5.79 35.39
C GLY A 279 -9.14 6.16 34.59
N LYS A 280 -8.74 5.37 33.60
CA LYS A 280 -7.58 5.63 32.74
C LYS A 280 -8.00 6.22 31.40
N ALA A 281 -7.24 7.20 30.93
CA ALA A 281 -7.43 7.80 29.62
C ALA A 281 -7.06 6.81 28.50
N GLY A 282 -7.99 6.58 27.60
CA GLY A 282 -7.83 5.80 26.37
C GLY A 282 -7.77 6.69 25.13
N ASP A 283 -8.38 6.20 24.06
CA ASP A 283 -8.40 6.86 22.75
C ASP A 283 -9.11 8.23 22.79
N VAL A 284 -8.64 9.16 21.95
CA VAL A 284 -9.28 10.47 21.78
C VAL A 284 -10.57 10.31 20.97
N ALA A 285 -11.70 10.60 21.60
CA ALA A 285 -13.02 10.52 20.98
C ALA A 285 -13.37 11.81 20.21
N ALA A 286 -13.09 12.96 20.82
CA ALA A 286 -13.33 14.25 20.19
C ALA A 286 -12.31 15.28 20.64
N THR A 287 -12.17 16.35 19.86
CA THR A 287 -11.32 17.49 20.23
C THR A 287 -11.98 18.80 19.92
N GLY A 288 -11.89 19.69 20.89
CA GLY A 288 -12.37 21.07 20.79
C GLY A 288 -11.29 22.05 21.18
N VAL A 289 -11.54 23.32 20.89
CA VAL A 289 -10.69 24.42 21.30
C VAL A 289 -11.51 25.35 22.19
N VAL A 290 -10.90 25.75 23.30
CA VAL A 290 -11.45 26.71 24.24
C VAL A 290 -10.42 27.81 24.41
N VAL A 291 -10.84 29.08 24.41
CA VAL A 291 -9.94 30.23 24.53
C VAL A 291 -9.94 30.72 25.98
N ALA A 292 -8.78 30.70 26.63
CA ALA A 292 -8.59 31.36 27.91
C ALA A 292 -8.06 32.79 27.68
N GLY A 293 -8.66 33.78 28.32
CA GLY A 293 -8.27 35.18 28.17
C GLY A 293 -8.39 35.94 29.48
N TYR A 294 -8.47 37.27 29.38
CA TYR A 294 -8.78 38.15 30.50
C TYR A 294 -9.99 39.02 30.15
N ASP A 295 -10.86 39.24 31.12
CA ASP A 295 -11.94 40.21 31.02
C ASP A 295 -11.41 41.65 31.18
N PRO A 296 -12.25 42.69 30.96
CA PRO A 296 -11.85 44.09 31.14
C PRO A 296 -11.38 44.45 32.57
N ASN A 297 -11.70 43.61 33.57
CA ASN A 297 -11.29 43.79 34.95
C ASN A 297 -9.97 43.06 35.28
N GLY A 298 -9.33 42.44 34.29
CA GLY A 298 -8.08 41.68 34.45
C GLY A 298 -8.28 40.32 35.12
N MET A 299 -9.51 39.81 35.21
CA MET A 299 -9.77 38.44 35.67
C MET A 299 -9.70 37.46 34.51
N ARG A 300 -9.05 36.32 34.74
CA ARG A 300 -9.00 35.24 33.74
C ARG A 300 -10.41 34.76 33.41
N ASN A 301 -10.76 34.73 32.13
CA ASN A 301 -12.05 34.29 31.63
C ASN A 301 -11.89 33.18 30.58
N ILE A 302 -13.00 32.53 30.23
CA ILE A 302 -13.01 31.48 29.22
C ILE A 302 -14.09 31.80 28.18
N GLN A 303 -13.72 31.69 26.91
CA GLN A 303 -14.62 31.89 25.79
C GLN A 303 -14.43 30.81 24.71
N CYS A 304 -15.41 30.71 23.83
CA CYS A 304 -15.26 30.00 22.56
C CYS A 304 -14.74 31.00 21.52
N SER A 305 -13.87 30.53 20.62
CA SER A 305 -13.35 31.31 19.50
C SER A 305 -14.42 31.60 18.45
#